data_AF-A0A150HJ94-F1
#
_entry.id   AF-A0A150HJ94-F1
#
_cell.length_a   1.000
_cell.length_b   1.000
_cell.length_c   1.000
_cell.angle_alpha   90.00
_cell.angle_beta   90.00
_cell.angle_gamma   90.00
#
_symmetry.space_group_name_H-M   'P 1'
#
loop_
_entity.id
_entity.type
_entity.pdbx_description
1 polymer ?
#
loop_
_entity_poly.entity_id
_entity_poly.type
_entity_poly.pdbx_seq_one_letter_code
_entity_poly.pdbx_strand_id
1 'polypeptide(L)'
;MSDLAGADLSSALDSATGVIETLVDNGSSAIGIVQHIADDLGNLGDLADGTPLEMVTGVIDGITGGTDGSPIDLLTNVVGGITGTESSLGIVTNLLGSITGSLNGGALSEVTHITADIDGVFSGGALDSVGTTISNATDNLELGLDGLTGGLSDGSLDGIHNLISISLNGESENSLGVDHILTAITGTTSTVTTVTDSTGSTSTYTETITSPSTLTNLSDDLFHSLNLF
;
A
#
# COMPACT_ATOMS: atom_id res chain seq x y z
N MET A 1 -103.93 -78.38 -61.63
CA MET A 1 -103.66 -77.01 -61.14
C MET A 1 -103.95 -76.91 -59.64
N SER A 2 -103.34 -77.76 -58.80
CA SER A 2 -103.58 -77.77 -57.33
C SER A 2 -102.31 -78.15 -56.54
N ASP A 3 -101.15 -78.07 -57.17
CA ASP A 3 -99.85 -78.42 -56.57
C ASP A 3 -99.10 -77.19 -56.03
N LEU A 4 -99.61 -75.98 -56.31
CA LEU A 4 -98.91 -74.73 -56.00
C LEU A 4 -99.29 -74.15 -54.62
N ALA A 5 -100.52 -74.37 -54.13
CA ALA A 5 -101.00 -73.70 -52.92
C ALA A 5 -100.48 -74.31 -51.60
N GLY A 6 -100.21 -75.63 -51.57
CA GLY A 6 -99.74 -76.32 -50.35
C GLY A 6 -98.22 -76.27 -50.16
N ALA A 7 -97.46 -76.39 -51.25
CA ALA A 7 -95.99 -76.34 -51.22
C ALA A 7 -95.45 -74.91 -51.00
N ASP A 8 -96.12 -73.89 -51.53
CA ASP A 8 -95.73 -72.47 -51.37
C ASP A 8 -95.93 -71.99 -49.91
N LEU A 9 -97.03 -72.38 -49.27
CA LEU A 9 -97.30 -72.02 -47.87
C LEU A 9 -96.35 -72.70 -46.88
N SER A 10 -96.07 -74.00 -47.06
CA SER A 10 -95.12 -74.73 -46.22
C SER A 10 -93.70 -74.17 -46.33
N SER A 11 -93.26 -73.82 -47.53
CA SER A 11 -91.93 -73.25 -47.78
C SER A 11 -91.82 -71.82 -47.25
N ALA A 12 -92.89 -71.02 -47.41
CA ALA A 12 -92.97 -69.69 -46.81
C ALA A 12 -92.96 -69.73 -45.28
N LEU A 13 -93.61 -70.73 -44.66
CA LEU A 13 -93.60 -70.92 -43.22
C LEU A 13 -92.21 -71.33 -42.71
N ASP A 14 -91.55 -72.27 -43.39
CA ASP A 14 -90.19 -72.71 -43.06
C ASP A 14 -89.17 -71.54 -43.16
N SER A 15 -89.29 -70.74 -44.23
CA SER A 15 -88.51 -69.52 -44.40
C SER A 15 -88.79 -68.50 -43.30
N ALA A 16 -90.06 -68.30 -42.93
CA ALA A 16 -90.43 -67.39 -41.84
C ALA A 16 -89.88 -67.86 -40.49
N THR A 17 -89.92 -69.16 -40.20
CA THR A 17 -89.35 -69.71 -38.96
C THR A 17 -87.83 -69.56 -38.90
N GLY A 18 -87.12 -69.74 -40.03
CA GLY A 18 -85.67 -69.52 -40.08
C GLY A 18 -85.26 -68.05 -39.88
N VAL A 19 -86.06 -67.11 -40.42
CA VAL A 19 -85.87 -65.67 -40.15
C VAL A 19 -86.12 -65.36 -38.67
N ILE A 20 -87.19 -65.93 -38.08
CA ILE A 20 -87.50 -65.74 -36.66
C ILE A 20 -86.37 -66.28 -35.78
N GLU A 21 -85.86 -67.49 -36.05
CA GLU A 21 -84.73 -68.07 -35.32
C GLU A 21 -83.50 -67.15 -35.39
N THR A 22 -83.15 -66.67 -36.57
CA THR A 22 -82.04 -65.70 -36.75
C THR A 22 -82.25 -64.41 -35.96
N LEU A 23 -83.48 -63.88 -35.94
CA LEU A 23 -83.81 -62.67 -35.19
C LEU A 23 -83.74 -62.90 -33.67
N VAL A 24 -84.15 -64.08 -33.21
CA VAL A 24 -84.05 -64.49 -31.80
C VAL A 24 -82.59 -64.64 -31.39
N ASP A 25 -81.76 -65.29 -32.22
CA ASP A 25 -80.32 -65.47 -31.96
C ASP A 25 -79.59 -64.13 -31.92
N ASN A 26 -79.89 -63.24 -32.88
CA ASN A 26 -79.35 -61.89 -32.90
C ASN A 26 -79.81 -61.08 -31.69
N GLY A 27 -81.08 -61.19 -31.31
CA GLY A 27 -81.64 -60.53 -30.12
C GLY A 27 -80.97 -61.00 -28.84
N SER A 28 -80.77 -62.31 -28.69
CA SER A 28 -80.07 -62.92 -27.55
C SER A 28 -78.61 -62.45 -27.47
N SER A 29 -77.90 -62.42 -28.60
CA SER A 29 -76.52 -61.94 -28.69
C SER A 29 -76.41 -60.45 -28.36
N ALA A 30 -77.33 -59.64 -28.87
CA ALA A 30 -77.39 -58.21 -28.58
C ALA A 30 -77.65 -57.94 -27.09
N ILE A 31 -78.54 -58.71 -26.45
CA ILE A 31 -78.76 -58.64 -25.00
C ILE A 31 -77.47 -59.00 -24.25
N GLY A 32 -76.76 -60.06 -24.65
CA GLY A 32 -75.47 -60.43 -24.05
C GLY A 32 -74.43 -59.30 -24.12
N ILE A 33 -74.34 -58.60 -25.26
CA ILE A 33 -73.46 -57.43 -25.41
C ILE A 33 -73.89 -56.29 -24.49
N VAL A 34 -75.19 -55.99 -24.43
CA VAL A 34 -75.72 -54.92 -23.56
C VAL A 34 -75.46 -55.21 -22.09
N GLN A 35 -75.60 -56.47 -21.67
CA GLN A 35 -75.27 -56.89 -20.30
C GLN A 35 -73.78 -56.70 -20.00
N HIS A 36 -72.88 -57.12 -20.90
CA HIS A 36 -71.45 -56.88 -20.72
C HIS A 36 -71.10 -55.40 -20.63
N ILE A 37 -71.68 -54.55 -21.48
CA ILE A 37 -71.48 -53.09 -21.41
C ILE A 37 -71.99 -52.54 -20.07
N ALA A 38 -73.16 -52.98 -19.61
CA ALA A 38 -73.72 -52.54 -18.34
C ALA A 38 -72.84 -52.94 -17.16
N ASP A 39 -72.31 -54.17 -17.16
CA ASP A 39 -71.39 -54.67 -16.14
C ASP A 39 -70.05 -53.91 -16.17
N ASP A 40 -69.46 -53.72 -17.35
CA ASP A 40 -68.19 -52.99 -17.52
C ASP A 40 -68.29 -51.52 -17.08
N LEU A 41 -69.39 -50.84 -17.44
CA LEU A 41 -69.65 -49.46 -17.00
C LEU A 41 -69.97 -49.39 -15.50
N GLY A 42 -70.66 -50.39 -14.95
CA GLY A 42 -70.89 -50.51 -13.52
C GLY A 42 -69.58 -50.62 -12.74
N ASN A 43 -68.66 -51.46 -13.22
CA ASN A 43 -67.32 -51.62 -12.66
C ASN A 43 -66.45 -50.37 -12.81
N LEU A 44 -66.64 -49.58 -13.89
CA LEU A 44 -65.99 -48.28 -14.04
C LEU A 44 -66.53 -47.24 -13.04
N GLY A 45 -67.81 -47.32 -12.67
CA GLY A 45 -68.42 -46.47 -11.64
C GLY A 45 -67.94 -46.79 -10.23
N ASP A 46 -67.58 -48.05 -9.97
CA ASP A 46 -66.96 -48.51 -8.71
C ASP A 46 -65.50 -48.03 -8.57
N LEU A 47 -64.95 -47.36 -9.59
CA LEU A 47 -63.66 -46.66 -9.54
C LEU A 47 -63.73 -45.35 -8.70
N ALA A 48 -64.83 -45.11 -7.98
CA ALA A 48 -64.99 -43.96 -7.11
C ALA A 48 -64.34 -44.17 -5.72
N ASP A 49 -64.21 -45.42 -5.25
CA ASP A 49 -63.71 -45.73 -3.90
C ASP A 49 -62.54 -46.74 -3.96
N GLY A 50 -61.34 -46.34 -3.51
CA GLY A 50 -60.17 -47.20 -3.31
C GLY A 50 -59.26 -47.38 -4.52
N THR A 51 -59.30 -46.47 -5.48
CA THR A 51 -58.59 -46.64 -6.75
C THR A 51 -57.17 -46.11 -6.70
N PRO A 52 -56.28 -46.52 -7.64
CA PRO A 52 -54.94 -45.96 -7.70
C PRO A 52 -54.94 -44.44 -7.82
N LEU A 53 -55.95 -43.85 -8.49
CA LEU A 53 -56.05 -42.40 -8.63
C LEU A 53 -56.48 -41.74 -7.32
N GLU A 54 -57.48 -42.28 -6.63
CA GLU A 54 -57.94 -41.75 -5.34
C GLU A 54 -56.87 -41.89 -4.25
N MET A 55 -56.11 -42.98 -4.26
CA MET A 55 -54.96 -43.17 -3.38
C MET A 55 -53.89 -42.11 -3.64
N VAL A 56 -53.58 -41.83 -4.91
CA VAL A 56 -52.61 -40.79 -5.28
C VAL A 56 -53.13 -39.41 -4.88
N THR A 57 -54.41 -39.11 -5.09
CA THR A 57 -54.99 -37.83 -4.64
C THR A 57 -54.96 -37.72 -3.12
N GLY A 58 -55.27 -38.79 -2.39
CA GLY A 58 -55.18 -38.79 -0.93
C GLY A 58 -53.75 -38.62 -0.40
N VAL A 59 -52.75 -39.18 -1.09
CA VAL A 59 -51.32 -38.95 -0.76
C VAL A 59 -50.92 -37.51 -1.06
N ILE A 60 -51.33 -36.97 -2.22
CA ILE A 60 -51.06 -35.58 -2.59
C ILE A 60 -51.70 -34.66 -1.56
N ASP A 61 -52.99 -34.83 -1.26
CA ASP A 61 -53.71 -34.07 -0.24
C ASP A 61 -53.09 -34.24 1.16
N GLY A 62 -52.54 -35.40 1.50
CA GLY A 62 -51.79 -35.58 2.74
C GLY A 62 -50.48 -34.79 2.78
N ILE A 63 -49.80 -34.63 1.64
CA ILE A 63 -48.53 -33.90 1.53
C ILE A 63 -48.76 -32.38 1.37
N THR A 64 -49.85 -31.98 0.72
CA THR A 64 -50.12 -30.60 0.27
C THR A 64 -51.35 -29.94 0.90
N GLY A 65 -52.30 -30.72 1.43
CA GLY A 65 -53.71 -30.34 1.62
C GLY A 65 -54.08 -29.66 2.93
N GLY A 66 -53.12 -29.27 3.77
CA GLY A 66 -53.34 -28.45 4.96
C GLY A 66 -52.46 -27.21 4.94
N THR A 67 -53.04 -26.02 5.17
CA THR A 67 -52.28 -24.77 5.32
C THR A 67 -51.43 -24.75 6.58
N ASP A 68 -51.75 -25.59 7.57
CA ASP A 68 -50.98 -25.74 8.80
C ASP A 68 -50.73 -27.22 9.07
N GLY A 69 -49.46 -27.64 9.07
CA GLY A 69 -49.08 -28.99 9.50
C GLY A 69 -48.82 -30.01 8.40
N SER A 70 -49.04 -29.65 7.13
CA SER A 70 -48.61 -30.51 6.01
C SER A 70 -47.09 -30.67 5.99
N PRO A 71 -46.54 -31.78 5.51
CA PRO A 71 -45.09 -31.94 5.35
C PRO A 71 -44.41 -30.79 4.60
N ILE A 72 -45.05 -30.27 3.55
CA ILE A 72 -44.52 -29.13 2.77
C ILE A 72 -44.60 -27.81 3.56
N ASP A 73 -45.67 -27.59 4.32
CA ASP A 73 -45.82 -26.41 5.17
C ASP A 73 -44.74 -26.40 6.28
N LEU A 74 -44.56 -27.53 6.97
CA LEU A 74 -43.49 -27.70 7.97
C LEU A 74 -42.11 -27.41 7.39
N LEU A 75 -41.82 -27.97 6.20
CA LEU A 75 -40.53 -27.72 5.54
C LEU A 75 -40.36 -26.25 5.17
N THR A 76 -41.42 -25.61 4.67
CA THR A 76 -41.41 -24.18 4.33
C THR A 76 -41.14 -23.33 5.57
N ASN A 77 -41.79 -23.64 6.70
CA ASN A 77 -41.59 -22.95 7.97
C ASN A 77 -40.18 -23.14 8.53
N VAL A 78 -39.63 -24.36 8.45
CA VAL A 78 -38.24 -24.63 8.83
C VAL A 78 -37.27 -23.84 7.95
N VAL A 79 -37.43 -23.89 6.63
CA VAL A 79 -36.57 -23.16 5.68
C VAL A 79 -36.66 -21.65 5.91
N GLY A 80 -37.87 -21.11 6.10
CA GLY A 80 -38.06 -19.70 6.44
C GLY A 80 -37.39 -19.32 7.77
N GLY A 81 -37.49 -20.19 8.77
CA GLY A 81 -36.87 -20.02 10.08
C GLY A 81 -35.34 -20.04 10.07
N ILE A 82 -34.70 -20.75 9.13
CA ILE A 82 -33.23 -20.80 8.99
C ILE A 82 -32.65 -19.81 7.97
N THR A 83 -33.45 -19.36 7.00
CA THR A 83 -33.00 -18.43 5.95
C THR A 83 -33.42 -16.99 6.19
N GLY A 84 -34.34 -16.73 7.12
CA GLY A 84 -34.77 -15.38 7.48
C GLY A 84 -33.63 -14.52 8.04
N THR A 85 -33.75 -13.20 7.94
CA THR A 85 -32.73 -12.25 8.43
C THR A 85 -32.55 -12.31 9.95
N GLU A 86 -33.62 -12.62 10.67
CA GLU A 86 -33.63 -12.80 12.13
C GLU A 86 -33.28 -14.23 12.56
N SER A 87 -33.03 -15.13 11.60
CA SER A 87 -32.52 -16.46 11.92
C SER A 87 -31.10 -16.38 12.46
N SER A 88 -30.65 -17.41 13.17
CA SER A 88 -29.26 -17.51 13.61
C SER A 88 -28.27 -17.36 12.43
N LEU A 89 -28.60 -17.90 11.25
CA LEU A 89 -27.76 -17.77 10.06
C LEU A 89 -27.79 -16.35 9.47
N GLY A 90 -28.96 -15.71 9.44
CA GLY A 90 -29.12 -14.32 9.02
C GLY A 90 -28.33 -13.36 9.92
N ILE A 91 -28.43 -13.54 11.24
CA ILE A 91 -27.67 -12.77 12.24
C ILE A 91 -26.16 -12.96 12.05
N VAL A 92 -25.69 -14.20 11.88
CA VAL A 92 -24.26 -14.49 11.64
C VAL A 92 -23.78 -13.84 10.35
N THR A 93 -24.56 -13.91 9.27
CA THR A 93 -24.21 -13.29 7.99
C THR A 93 -24.11 -11.77 8.11
N ASN A 94 -25.09 -11.14 8.78
CA ASN A 94 -25.08 -9.70 9.02
C ASN A 94 -23.88 -9.26 9.87
N LEU A 95 -23.62 -9.97 10.98
CA LEU A 95 -22.49 -9.68 11.86
C LEU A 95 -21.16 -9.81 11.11
N LEU A 96 -20.99 -10.87 10.32
CA LEU A 96 -19.77 -11.09 9.54
C LEU A 96 -19.59 -10.00 8.47
N GLY A 97 -20.69 -9.57 7.83
CA GLY A 97 -20.70 -8.43 6.93
C GLY A 97 -20.28 -7.13 7.62
N SER A 98 -20.83 -6.83 8.80
CA SER A 98 -20.46 -5.65 9.59
C SER A 98 -19.02 -5.67 10.07
N ILE A 99 -18.52 -6.82 10.54
CA ILE A 99 -17.12 -7.00 10.94
C ILE A 99 -16.21 -6.79 9.73
N THR A 100 -16.48 -7.44 8.61
CA THR A 100 -15.68 -7.31 7.38
C THR A 100 -15.67 -5.87 6.88
N GLY A 101 -16.82 -5.19 6.89
CA GLY A 101 -16.92 -3.78 6.53
C GLY A 101 -16.11 -2.87 7.47
N SER A 102 -16.20 -3.10 8.78
CA SER A 102 -15.46 -2.33 9.79
C SER A 102 -13.94 -2.56 9.71
N LEU A 103 -13.50 -3.77 9.37
CA LEU A 103 -12.09 -4.08 9.20
C LEU A 103 -11.55 -3.46 7.90
N ASN A 104 -12.27 -3.60 6.79
CA ASN A 104 -11.76 -3.16 5.48
C ASN A 104 -11.89 -1.65 5.24
N GLY A 105 -12.80 -0.96 5.94
CA GLY A 105 -13.04 0.48 5.76
C GLY A 105 -12.99 1.32 7.04
N GLY A 106 -12.67 0.71 8.18
CA GLY A 106 -12.62 1.39 9.48
C GLY A 106 -11.23 1.33 10.12
N ALA A 107 -11.18 1.01 11.41
CA ALA A 107 -9.99 1.16 12.25
C ALA A 107 -8.74 0.45 11.71
N LEU A 108 -8.88 -0.72 11.07
CA LEU A 108 -7.71 -1.45 10.56
C LEU A 108 -7.11 -0.81 9.29
N SER A 109 -7.94 -0.15 8.47
CA SER A 109 -7.46 0.66 7.36
C SER A 109 -6.66 1.87 7.87
N GLU A 110 -7.12 2.52 8.95
CA GLU A 110 -6.39 3.61 9.59
C GLU A 110 -5.05 3.15 10.19
N VAL A 111 -5.02 1.99 10.86
CA VAL A 111 -3.77 1.37 11.35
C VAL A 111 -2.79 1.10 10.20
N THR A 112 -3.30 0.68 9.03
CA THR A 112 -2.47 0.46 7.84
C THR A 112 -1.84 1.77 7.35
N HIS A 113 -2.60 2.86 7.32
CA HIS A 113 -2.08 4.19 6.97
C HIS A 113 -1.05 4.69 7.97
N ILE A 114 -1.32 4.57 9.27
CA ILE A 114 -0.36 4.95 10.33
C ILE A 114 0.94 4.16 10.17
N THR A 115 0.85 2.86 9.87
CA THR A 115 2.04 2.03 9.65
C THR A 115 2.83 2.52 8.43
N ALA A 116 2.15 2.89 7.35
CA ALA A 116 2.80 3.47 6.17
C ALA A 116 3.44 4.83 6.46
N ASP A 117 2.78 5.69 7.23
CA ASP A 117 3.33 7.00 7.63
C ASP A 117 4.57 6.84 8.52
N ILE A 118 4.53 5.91 9.48
CA ILE A 118 5.68 5.54 10.32
C ILE A 118 6.82 5.04 9.43
N ASP A 119 6.58 4.10 8.53
CA ASP A 119 7.61 3.59 7.62
C ASP A 119 8.21 4.72 6.77
N GLY A 120 7.37 5.64 6.28
CA GLY A 120 7.81 6.85 5.58
C GLY A 120 8.67 7.79 6.43
N VAL A 121 8.56 7.78 7.76
CA VAL A 121 9.45 8.58 8.64
C VAL A 121 10.79 7.87 8.86
N PHE A 122 10.78 6.55 9.06
CA PHE A 122 11.95 5.78 9.48
C PHE A 122 12.79 5.22 8.32
N SER A 123 12.18 4.92 7.17
CA SER A 123 12.82 4.21 6.06
C SER A 123 13.08 5.17 4.88
N GLY A 124 14.24 5.84 4.91
CA GLY A 124 14.67 6.76 3.84
C GLY A 124 13.93 8.09 3.77
N GLY A 125 13.16 8.44 4.81
CA GLY A 125 12.41 9.69 4.88
C GLY A 125 12.99 10.71 5.85
N ALA A 126 12.14 11.31 6.67
CA ALA A 126 12.48 12.47 7.48
C ALA A 126 13.68 12.23 8.42
N LEU A 127 13.76 11.06 9.07
CA LEU A 127 14.85 10.77 9.99
C LEU A 127 16.19 10.55 9.25
N ASP A 128 16.15 10.04 8.02
CA ASP A 128 17.34 9.84 7.18
C ASP A 128 17.92 11.19 6.72
N SER A 129 17.04 12.14 6.38
CA SER A 129 17.42 13.52 6.09
C SER A 129 18.05 14.22 7.29
N VAL A 130 17.48 14.03 8.49
CA VAL A 130 18.06 14.53 9.74
C VAL A 130 19.42 13.89 10.00
N GLY A 131 19.54 12.56 9.83
CA GLY A 131 20.80 11.84 9.94
C GLY A 131 21.89 12.40 9.02
N THR A 132 21.56 12.61 7.75
CA THR A 132 22.45 13.23 6.75
C THR A 132 22.90 14.62 7.16
N THR A 133 21.96 15.44 7.66
CA THR A 133 22.26 16.80 8.12
C THR A 133 23.24 16.79 9.30
N ILE A 134 23.03 15.88 10.26
CA ILE A 134 23.91 15.71 11.42
C ILE A 134 25.29 15.22 10.99
N SER A 135 25.36 14.25 10.07
CA SER A 135 26.65 13.78 9.52
C SER A 135 27.41 14.92 8.86
N ASN A 136 26.78 15.69 7.97
CA ASN A 136 27.43 16.84 7.31
C ASN A 136 27.91 17.89 8.32
N ALA A 137 27.11 18.18 9.35
CA ALA A 137 27.51 19.12 10.40
C ALA A 137 28.74 18.58 11.18
N THR A 138 28.76 17.28 11.46
CA THR A 138 29.87 16.62 12.15
C THR A 138 31.13 16.63 11.30
N ASP A 139 31.03 16.29 10.01
CA ASP A 139 32.14 16.32 9.05
C ASP A 139 32.74 17.72 8.94
N ASN A 140 31.90 18.76 8.89
CA ASN A 140 32.37 20.15 8.86
C ASN A 140 33.08 20.57 10.14
N LEU A 141 32.59 20.13 11.30
CA LEU A 141 33.24 20.39 12.58
C LEU A 141 34.59 19.69 12.69
N GLU A 142 34.67 18.43 12.23
CA GLU A 142 35.92 17.66 12.18
C GLU A 142 36.95 18.35 11.27
N LEU A 143 36.55 18.72 10.04
CA LEU A 143 37.42 19.45 9.10
C LEU A 143 37.90 20.79 9.68
N GLY A 144 37.03 21.51 10.37
CA GLY A 144 37.38 22.77 11.02
C GLY A 144 38.36 22.59 12.18
N LEU A 145 38.16 21.54 13.00
CA LEU A 145 39.04 21.20 14.10
C LEU A 145 40.40 20.70 13.60
N ASP A 146 40.42 19.85 12.57
CA ASP A 146 41.64 19.41 11.89
C ASP A 146 42.42 20.59 11.33
N GLY A 147 41.73 21.54 10.69
CA GLY A 147 42.35 22.78 10.22
C GLY A 147 42.97 23.60 11.34
N LEU A 148 42.27 23.77 12.46
CA LEU A 148 42.76 24.52 13.62
C LEU A 148 43.95 23.81 14.29
N THR A 149 43.82 22.50 14.53
CA THR A 149 44.89 21.71 15.16
C THR A 149 46.12 21.63 14.27
N GLY A 150 45.94 21.46 12.96
CA GLY A 150 47.01 21.53 11.97
C GLY A 150 47.72 22.88 11.98
N GLY A 151 46.97 23.99 11.93
CA GLY A 151 47.54 25.34 11.96
C GLY A 151 48.22 25.72 13.28
N LEU A 152 47.78 25.16 14.41
CA LEU A 152 48.47 25.34 15.70
C LEU A 152 49.68 24.42 15.84
N SER A 153 49.68 23.26 15.19
CA SER A 153 50.76 22.26 15.23
C SER A 153 51.86 22.51 14.19
N ASP A 154 51.65 23.37 13.19
CA ASP A 154 52.62 23.62 12.11
C ASP A 154 53.82 24.49 12.52
N GLY A 155 53.95 24.80 13.81
CA GLY A 155 54.98 25.69 14.34
C GLY A 155 54.64 27.17 14.23
N SER A 156 53.43 27.55 13.78
CA SER A 156 52.96 28.95 13.82
C SER A 156 53.01 29.53 15.25
N LEU A 157 52.67 28.72 16.27
CA LEU A 157 52.80 29.15 17.66
C LEU A 157 54.26 29.30 18.09
N ASP A 158 55.16 28.45 17.58
CA ASP A 158 56.61 28.58 17.80
C ASP A 158 57.18 29.82 17.11
N GLY A 159 56.71 30.14 15.90
CA GLY A 159 57.02 31.37 15.17
C GLY A 159 56.59 32.61 15.95
N ILE A 160 55.34 32.65 16.42
CA ILE A 160 54.83 33.72 17.29
C ILE A 160 55.63 33.79 18.59
N HIS A 161 55.95 32.65 19.21
CA HIS A 161 56.79 32.58 20.41
C HIS A 161 58.18 33.18 20.19
N ASN A 162 58.80 32.91 19.04
CA ASN A 162 60.09 33.50 18.66
C ASN A 162 60.00 35.02 18.46
N LEU A 163 58.97 35.53 17.77
CA LEU A 163 58.78 36.99 17.62
C LEU A 163 58.58 37.68 18.97
N ILE A 164 57.75 37.10 19.85
CA ILE A 164 57.53 37.61 21.20
C ILE A 164 58.83 37.58 22.00
N SER A 165 59.61 36.51 21.91
CA SER A 165 60.92 36.39 22.57
C SER A 165 61.92 37.43 22.08
N ILE A 166 61.97 37.72 20.78
CA ILE A 166 62.79 38.81 20.22
C ILE A 166 62.34 40.17 20.77
N SER A 167 61.02 40.40 20.87
CA SER A 167 60.47 41.66 21.38
C SER A 167 60.69 41.86 22.88
N LEU A 168 60.62 40.81 23.70
CA LEU A 168 60.75 40.89 25.16
C LEU A 168 62.21 40.80 25.63
N ASN A 169 63.03 39.97 24.97
CA ASN A 169 64.46 39.85 25.26
C ASN A 169 65.29 40.91 24.50
N GLY A 170 64.64 41.80 23.76
CA GLY A 170 65.22 43.01 23.18
C GLY A 170 65.68 44.03 24.22
N GLU A 171 65.38 43.81 25.50
CA GLU A 171 65.95 44.56 26.61
C GLU A 171 67.41 44.11 26.87
N SER A 172 68.35 44.79 26.19
CA SER A 172 69.59 45.35 26.79
C SER A 172 70.81 45.32 25.87
N GLU A 173 70.88 44.49 24.82
CA GLU A 173 72.10 44.41 23.96
C GLU A 173 71.81 44.30 22.45
N ASN A 174 70.54 44.14 22.03
CA ASN A 174 70.16 43.88 20.63
C ASN A 174 69.45 45.06 19.93
N SER A 175 69.48 46.26 20.51
CA SER A 175 69.11 47.49 19.79
C SER A 175 70.04 47.73 18.59
N LEU A 176 71.26 47.19 18.63
CA LEU A 176 72.23 47.29 17.54
C LEU A 176 71.83 46.44 16.31
N GLY A 177 71.10 45.34 16.48
CA GLY A 177 70.73 44.47 15.35
C GLY A 177 69.69 45.11 14.43
N VAL A 178 68.64 45.70 15.01
CA VAL A 178 67.58 46.37 14.26
C VAL A 178 68.09 47.65 13.60
N ASP A 179 68.93 48.42 14.29
CA ASP A 179 69.57 49.61 13.70
C ASP A 179 70.47 49.22 12.52
N HIS A 180 71.29 48.17 12.63
CA HIS A 180 72.09 47.72 11.49
C HIS A 180 71.24 47.22 10.32
N ILE A 181 70.11 46.55 10.57
CA ILE A 181 69.17 46.14 9.52
C ILE A 181 68.52 47.36 8.86
N LEU A 182 68.10 48.34 9.67
CA LEU A 182 67.48 49.57 9.16
C LEU A 182 68.49 50.43 8.41
N THR A 183 69.73 50.55 8.90
CA THR A 183 70.87 51.16 8.21
C THR A 183 71.21 50.41 6.92
N ALA A 184 71.18 49.07 6.90
CA ALA A 184 71.43 48.28 5.69
C ALA A 184 70.33 48.45 4.63
N ILE A 185 69.07 48.67 5.04
CA ILE A 185 67.92 48.86 4.14
C ILE A 185 67.82 50.30 3.66
N THR A 186 67.91 51.26 4.58
CA THR A 186 67.71 52.69 4.28
C THR A 186 69.00 53.40 3.87
N GLY A 187 70.16 52.80 4.16
CA GLY A 187 71.46 53.44 4.03
C GLY A 187 71.70 54.54 5.06
N THR A 188 70.81 54.73 6.04
CA THR A 188 70.90 55.83 7.01
C THR A 188 71.55 55.41 8.32
N THR A 189 72.56 56.16 8.75
CA THR A 189 73.19 56.05 10.06
C THR A 189 72.98 57.39 10.78
N SER A 190 72.30 57.38 11.94
CA SER A 190 72.13 58.58 12.76
C SER A 190 73.04 58.53 13.98
N THR A 191 73.92 59.51 14.12
CA THR A 191 74.77 59.70 15.30
C THR A 191 74.26 60.88 16.11
N VAL A 192 73.97 60.64 17.40
CA VAL A 192 73.54 61.70 18.32
C VAL A 192 74.76 62.18 19.11
N THR A 193 75.11 63.45 18.96
CA THR A 193 76.21 64.09 19.68
C THR A 193 75.67 65.17 20.61
N THR A 194 75.96 65.04 21.90
CA THR A 194 75.67 66.07 22.90
C THR A 194 76.90 66.93 23.12
N VAL A 195 76.78 68.23 22.88
CA VAL A 195 77.84 69.20 23.18
C VAL A 195 77.42 70.02 24.38
N THR A 196 78.23 70.00 25.43
CA THR A 196 78.04 70.85 26.62
C THR A 196 78.97 72.03 26.50
N ASP A 197 78.44 73.26 26.55
CA ASP A 197 79.29 74.45 26.54
C ASP A 197 79.93 74.72 27.91
N SER A 198 80.83 75.71 27.96
CA SER A 198 81.55 76.08 29.19
C SER A 198 80.68 76.70 30.28
N THR A 199 79.40 77.00 30.00
CA THR A 199 78.39 77.45 30.97
C THR A 199 77.56 76.29 31.53
N GLY A 200 77.80 75.07 31.05
CA GLY A 200 77.09 73.86 31.46
C GLY A 200 75.80 73.60 30.70
N SER A 201 75.49 74.39 29.66
CA SER A 201 74.31 74.16 28.83
C SER A 201 74.58 73.07 27.80
N THR A 202 73.77 72.01 27.81
CA THR A 202 73.83 70.90 26.86
C THR A 202 72.92 71.12 25.67
N SER A 203 73.49 71.00 24.48
CA SER A 203 72.75 70.96 23.21
C SER A 203 72.97 69.61 22.55
N THR A 204 71.88 68.97 22.13
CA THR A 204 71.92 67.68 21.43
C THR A 204 71.75 67.90 19.94
N TYR A 205 72.69 67.38 19.15
CA TYR A 205 72.64 67.39 17.69
C TYR A 205 72.50 65.95 17.20
N THR A 206 71.53 65.70 16.31
CA THR A 206 71.44 64.42 15.60
C THR A 206 71.98 64.64 14.20
N GLU A 207 73.02 63.92 13.84
CA GLU A 207 73.61 63.93 12.50
C GLU A 207 73.17 62.66 11.79
N THR A 208 72.33 62.79 10.76
CA THR A 208 71.88 61.66 9.94
C THR A 208 72.69 61.64 8.64
N ILE A 209 73.50 60.59 8.48
CA ILE A 209 74.28 60.36 7.26
C ILE A 209 73.58 59.29 6.44
N THR A 210 73.11 59.65 5.25
CA THR A 210 72.54 58.71 4.28
C THR A 210 73.62 58.32 3.27
N SER A 211 74.09 57.08 3.33
CA SER A 211 74.95 56.48 2.30
C SER A 211 74.12 55.58 1.38
N PRO A 212 74.56 55.32 0.13
CA PRO A 212 73.89 54.34 -0.73
C PRO A 212 73.84 52.99 -0.01
N SER A 213 72.64 52.43 0.16
CA SER A 213 72.47 51.14 0.84
C SER A 213 73.20 50.03 0.07
N THR A 214 73.75 49.04 0.77
CA THR A 214 74.33 47.86 0.11
C THR A 214 73.27 47.06 -0.67
N LEU A 215 71.99 47.21 -0.32
CA LEU A 215 70.86 46.68 -1.08
C LEU A 215 70.60 47.41 -2.40
N THR A 216 70.97 48.69 -2.55
CA THR A 216 70.84 49.42 -3.82
C THR A 216 71.74 48.81 -4.89
N ASN A 217 72.96 48.43 -4.53
CA ASN A 217 73.88 47.74 -5.44
C ASN A 217 73.38 46.32 -5.76
N LEU A 218 72.83 45.60 -4.77
CA LEU A 218 72.26 44.27 -5.02
C LEU A 218 71.02 44.31 -5.93
N SER A 219 70.20 45.35 -5.81
CA SER A 219 69.05 45.60 -6.69
C SER A 219 69.52 45.88 -8.12
N ASP A 220 70.48 46.79 -8.30
CA ASP A 220 71.03 47.11 -9.61
C ASP A 220 71.73 45.91 -10.24
N ASP A 221 72.49 45.12 -9.48
CA ASP A 221 73.12 43.88 -9.97
C ASP A 221 72.09 42.82 -10.34
N LEU A 222 70.99 42.68 -9.58
CA LEU A 222 69.92 41.74 -9.88
C LEU A 222 69.13 42.17 -11.14
N PHE A 223 68.82 43.46 -11.28
CA PHE A 223 68.17 44.00 -12.48
C PHE A 223 69.09 43.96 -13.69
N HIS A 224 70.39 44.18 -13.52
CA HIS A 224 71.38 44.04 -14.58
C HIS A 224 71.54 42.58 -15.01
N SER A 225 71.52 41.63 -14.07
CA SER A 225 71.58 40.20 -14.35
C SER A 225 70.31 39.65 -15.02
N LEU A 226 69.14 40.25 -14.76
CA LEU A 226 67.87 39.90 -15.43
C LEU A 226 67.77 40.48 -16.84
N ASN A 227 68.46 41.58 -17.15
CA ASN A 227 68.48 42.18 -18.48
C ASN A 227 69.52 41.54 -19.41
N LEU A 228 70.25 40.53 -18.91
CA LEU A 228 71.25 39.74 -19.64
C LEU A 228 70.73 38.35 -20.04
N PHE A 229 69.44 38.07 -19.81
CA PHE A 229 68.68 36.93 -20.32
C PHE A 229 67.56 37.42 -21.25
#